data_AF-A0A9Q1CL19-F1
#
_entry.id   AF-A0A9Q1CL19-F1
#
_cell.length_a   1.000
_cell.length_b   1.000
_cell.length_c   1.000
_cell.angle_alpha   90.00
_cell.angle_beta   90.00
_cell.angle_gamma   90.00
#
_symmetry.space_group_name_H-M   'P 1'
#
loop_
_entity.id
_entity.type
_entity.pdbx_description
1 polymer ?
#
loop_
_entity_poly.entity_id
_entity_poly.type
_entity_poly.pdbx_seq_one_letter_code
_entity_poly.pdbx_strand_id
1 'polypeptide(L)'
;MYQEVLDVNLLGMIRVTQQFLPHLRQSKGRIVNASSAQGRFASPFSSAYSISKFGVEALGDTLRFELHKFGIKVIILEPGNFAKASAQFLPENMKKTMQRVWEQMSPELQKLYGKKYFNDVANAIAGTPDFSSPDLNMVIDDYIKALTLQSPKSRYMPATPLWKLIPLGLYFSPGWVGDFIFMSSLYLLKK
;
A
#
# COMPACT_ATOMS: atom_id res chain seq x y z
N MET A 1 -12.61 11.14 -4.77
CA MET A 1 -11.77 10.15 -4.05
C MET A 1 -11.24 9.02 -4.94
N TYR A 2 -12.02 8.00 -5.34
CA TYR A 2 -11.46 6.84 -6.09
C TYR A 2 -10.76 7.26 -7.38
N GLN A 3 -11.41 8.10 -8.20
CA GLN A 3 -10.86 8.57 -9.46
C GLN A 3 -9.53 9.31 -9.27
N GLU A 4 -9.45 10.23 -8.30
CA GLU A 4 -8.22 10.99 -8.03
C GLU A 4 -7.09 10.08 -7.54
N VAL A 5 -7.39 9.14 -6.63
CA VAL A 5 -6.39 8.19 -6.11
C VAL A 5 -5.86 7.30 -7.23
N LEU A 6 -6.73 6.77 -8.08
CA LEU A 6 -6.33 5.94 -9.22
C LEU A 6 -5.60 6.74 -10.27
N ASP A 7 -6.03 7.98 -10.56
CA ASP A 7 -5.38 8.83 -11.55
C ASP A 7 -3.94 9.15 -11.16
N VAL A 8 -3.67 9.44 -9.89
CA VAL A 8 -2.32 9.70 -9.40
C VAL A 8 -1.50 8.41 -9.25
N ASN A 9 -1.99 7.46 -8.45
CA ASN A 9 -1.16 6.33 -8.03
C ASN A 9 -0.96 5.27 -9.09
N LEU A 10 -1.91 5.12 -10.03
CA LEU A 10 -1.89 4.07 -11.05
C LEU A 10 -1.75 4.67 -12.45
N LEU A 11 -2.70 5.48 -12.89
CA LEU A 11 -2.68 6.01 -14.26
C LEU A 11 -1.49 6.95 -14.48
N GLY A 12 -1.12 7.75 -13.48
CA GLY A 12 0.07 8.59 -13.51
C GLY A 12 1.34 7.78 -13.73
N MET A 13 1.49 6.65 -13.04
CA MET A 13 2.62 5.74 -13.21
C MET A 13 2.64 5.11 -14.61
N ILE A 14 1.48 4.73 -15.14
CA ILE A 14 1.34 4.21 -16.52
C ILE A 14 1.78 5.28 -17.53
N ARG A 15 1.28 6.52 -17.40
CA ARG A 15 1.63 7.64 -18.29
C ARG A 15 3.13 7.92 -18.30
N VAL A 16 3.74 8.02 -17.12
CA VAL A 16 5.20 8.23 -16.99
C VAL A 16 5.94 7.06 -17.63
N THR A 17 5.57 5.83 -17.33
CA THR A 17 6.22 4.65 -17.90
C THR A 17 6.18 4.69 -19.43
N GLN A 18 4.99 4.86 -20.01
CA GLN A 18 4.79 4.92 -21.47
C GLN A 18 5.62 6.02 -22.13
N GLN A 19 5.67 7.21 -21.52
CA GLN A 19 6.44 8.34 -22.05
C GLN A 19 7.94 8.07 -22.10
N PHE A 20 8.48 7.32 -21.13
CA PHE A 20 9.92 7.01 -21.06
C PHE A 20 10.31 5.69 -21.75
N LEU A 21 9.35 4.87 -22.21
CA LEU A 21 9.64 3.58 -22.88
C LEU A 21 10.64 3.68 -24.04
N PRO A 22 10.59 4.69 -24.96
CA PRO A 22 11.58 4.79 -26.03
C PRO A 22 13.01 4.92 -25.51
N HIS A 23 13.22 5.76 -24.49
CA HIS A 23 14.52 5.98 -23.85
C HIS A 23 14.99 4.76 -23.07
N LEU A 24 14.07 4.06 -22.40
CA LEU A 24 14.37 2.81 -21.69
C LEU A 24 14.82 1.71 -22.66
N ARG A 25 14.24 1.63 -23.86
CA ARG A 25 14.65 0.66 -24.89
C ARG A 25 16.05 0.94 -25.44
N GLN A 26 16.40 2.21 -25.61
CA GLN A 26 17.74 2.60 -26.06
C GLN A 26 18.81 2.35 -25.00
N SER A 27 18.52 2.73 -23.74
CA SER A 27 19.45 2.60 -22.62
C SER A 27 19.52 1.20 -22.00
N LYS A 28 18.53 0.34 -22.29
CA LYS A 28 18.27 -0.92 -21.56
C LYS A 28 18.20 -0.67 -20.05
N GLY A 29 17.53 0.43 -19.68
CA GLY A 29 17.40 0.89 -18.32
C GLY A 29 16.49 -0.01 -17.47
N ARG A 30 15.98 0.55 -16.37
CA ARG A 30 15.07 -0.17 -15.47
C ARG A 30 13.96 0.74 -14.96
N ILE A 31 12.85 0.12 -14.59
CA ILE A 31 11.70 0.75 -13.97
C ILE A 31 11.62 0.25 -12.52
N VAL A 32 11.45 1.17 -11.58
CA VAL A 32 11.24 0.85 -10.16
C VAL A 32 9.89 1.42 -9.73
N ASN A 33 8.91 0.54 -9.55
CA ASN A 33 7.54 0.91 -9.19
C ASN A 33 7.35 0.89 -7.67
N ALA A 34 6.83 1.99 -7.13
CA ALA A 34 6.49 2.12 -5.72
C ALA A 34 5.07 1.59 -5.44
N SER A 35 4.99 0.35 -4.99
CA SER A 35 3.76 -0.29 -4.53
C SER A 35 3.57 -0.11 -3.02
N SER A 36 3.06 -1.13 -2.32
CA SER A 36 2.84 -1.23 -0.88
C SER A 36 2.55 -2.68 -0.52
N ALA A 37 2.71 -3.06 0.74
CA ALA A 37 2.14 -4.30 1.25
C ALA A 37 0.60 -4.37 1.01
N GLN A 38 -0.10 -3.23 0.94
CA GLN A 38 -1.52 -3.18 0.54
C GLN A 38 -1.77 -3.42 -0.97
N GLY A 39 -0.73 -3.69 -1.76
CA GLY A 39 -0.87 -4.31 -3.09
C GLY A 39 -1.08 -5.83 -3.03
N ARG A 40 -0.92 -6.43 -1.84
CA ARG A 40 -1.06 -7.89 -1.61
C ARG A 40 -2.23 -8.26 -0.72
N PHE A 41 -2.72 -7.33 0.09
CA PHE A 41 -3.91 -7.48 0.92
C PHE A 41 -4.65 -6.14 0.98
N ALA A 42 -5.94 -6.17 1.30
CA ALA A 42 -6.73 -4.96 1.51
C ALA A 42 -7.11 -4.80 2.98
N SER A 43 -7.36 -3.56 3.42
CA SER A 43 -7.90 -3.27 4.74
C SER A 43 -9.14 -2.38 4.64
N PRO A 44 -10.03 -2.40 5.65
CA PRO A 44 -11.15 -1.47 5.72
C PRO A 44 -10.69 -0.01 5.62
N PHE A 45 -11.55 0.85 5.06
CA PHE A 45 -11.32 2.31 4.91
C PHE A 45 -10.11 2.72 4.03
N SER A 46 -9.42 1.77 3.39
CA SER A 46 -8.34 2.05 2.43
C SER A 46 -8.61 1.54 1.02
N SER A 47 -9.85 1.16 0.69
CA SER A 47 -10.21 0.50 -0.57
C SER A 47 -9.68 1.20 -1.83
N ALA A 48 -9.83 2.53 -1.95
CA ALA A 48 -9.31 3.28 -3.10
C ALA A 48 -7.78 3.17 -3.21
N TYR A 49 -7.08 3.24 -2.06
CA TYR A 49 -5.63 3.07 -2.00
C TYR A 49 -5.22 1.62 -2.33
N SER A 50 -5.85 0.62 -1.71
CA SER A 50 -5.57 -0.79 -1.98
C SER A 50 -5.76 -1.11 -3.46
N ILE A 51 -6.89 -0.74 -4.08
CA ILE A 51 -7.13 -0.96 -5.52
C ILE A 51 -6.01 -0.33 -6.35
N SER A 52 -5.59 0.90 -6.02
CA SER A 52 -4.50 1.55 -6.74
C SER A 52 -3.18 0.78 -6.65
N LYS A 53 -2.86 0.19 -5.50
CA LYS A 53 -1.63 -0.58 -5.28
C LYS A 53 -1.70 -1.98 -5.88
N PHE A 54 -2.84 -2.66 -5.82
CA PHE A 54 -3.07 -3.90 -6.57
C PHE A 54 -2.92 -3.67 -8.10
N GLY A 55 -3.38 -2.51 -8.60
CA GLY A 55 -3.17 -2.13 -10.00
C GLY A 55 -1.69 -1.97 -10.35
N VAL A 56 -0.89 -1.36 -9.46
CA VAL A 56 0.56 -1.21 -9.63
C VAL A 56 1.26 -2.58 -9.64
N GLU A 57 0.81 -3.52 -8.81
CA GLU A 57 1.31 -4.90 -8.82
C GLU A 57 1.09 -5.59 -10.18
N ALA A 58 -0.15 -5.56 -10.66
CA ALA A 58 -0.53 -6.15 -11.94
C ALA A 58 0.23 -5.50 -13.11
N LEU A 59 0.38 -4.17 -13.08
CA LEU A 59 1.16 -3.42 -14.06
C LEU A 59 2.63 -3.87 -14.05
N GLY A 60 3.24 -3.95 -12.87
CA GLY A 60 4.64 -4.34 -12.73
C GLY A 60 4.91 -5.75 -13.25
N ASP A 61 4.07 -6.73 -12.92
CA ASP A 61 4.22 -8.11 -13.42
C ASP A 61 4.00 -8.18 -14.95
N THR A 62 3.03 -7.44 -15.47
CA THR A 62 2.78 -7.38 -16.92
C THR A 62 3.99 -6.80 -17.67
N LEU A 63 4.49 -5.64 -17.22
CA LEU A 63 5.65 -4.99 -17.85
C LEU A 63 6.91 -5.83 -17.80
N ARG A 64 7.10 -6.67 -16.77
CA ARG A 64 8.23 -7.60 -16.73
C ARG A 64 8.23 -8.56 -17.90
N PHE A 65 7.06 -9.08 -18.29
CA PHE A 65 6.94 -9.99 -19.41
C PHE A 65 7.09 -9.24 -20.75
N GLU A 66 6.39 -8.12 -20.89
CA GLU A 66 6.39 -7.33 -22.14
C GLU A 66 7.77 -6.75 -22.46
N LEU A 67 8.50 -6.31 -21.43
CA LEU A 67 9.76 -5.62 -21.59
C LEU A 67 10.99 -6.54 -21.56
N HIS A 68 10.82 -7.82 -21.24
CA HIS A 68 11.89 -8.81 -21.11
C HIS A 68 12.81 -8.85 -22.33
N LYS A 69 12.24 -8.96 -23.54
CA LYS A 69 13.00 -9.06 -24.79
C LYS A 69 13.84 -7.81 -25.11
N PHE A 70 13.51 -6.67 -24.50
CA PHE A 70 14.24 -5.41 -24.67
C PHE A 70 15.36 -5.23 -23.64
N GLY A 71 15.53 -6.19 -22.72
CA GLY A 71 16.54 -6.12 -21.65
C GLY A 71 16.23 -5.08 -20.57
N ILE A 72 15.00 -4.55 -20.52
CA ILE A 72 14.57 -3.60 -19.50
C ILE A 72 14.11 -4.36 -18.27
N LYS A 73 14.65 -4.01 -17.11
CA LYS A 73 14.26 -4.62 -15.82
C LYS A 73 13.12 -3.84 -15.21
N VAL A 74 12.15 -4.55 -14.63
CA VAL A 74 11.07 -3.93 -13.86
C VAL A 74 11.11 -4.50 -12.45
N ILE A 75 11.20 -3.60 -11.48
CA ILE A 75 11.33 -3.90 -10.05
C ILE A 75 10.13 -3.29 -9.33
N ILE A 76 9.55 -4.03 -8.40
CA ILE A 76 8.44 -3.57 -7.56
C ILE A 76 8.93 -3.48 -6.12
N LEU A 77 8.75 -2.30 -5.53
CA LEU A 77 9.01 -2.05 -4.11
C LEU A 77 7.68 -2.04 -3.35
N GLU A 78 7.57 -2.89 -2.34
CA GLU A 78 6.37 -3.14 -1.54
C GLU A 78 6.64 -2.76 -0.07
N PRO A 79 6.78 -1.47 0.29
CA PRO A 79 6.94 -1.10 1.68
C PRO A 79 5.81 -1.61 2.55
N GLY A 80 6.18 -2.16 3.71
CA GLY A 80 5.24 -2.50 4.78
C GLY A 80 4.71 -1.25 5.47
N ASN A 81 4.59 -1.30 6.79
CA ASN A 81 4.09 -0.18 7.56
C ASN A 81 5.23 0.72 8.05
N PHE A 82 5.27 1.94 7.53
CA PHE A 82 6.15 3.03 7.98
C PHE A 82 5.32 4.27 8.35
N ALA A 83 4.10 4.07 8.86
CA ALA A 83 3.15 5.15 9.12
C ALA A 83 3.74 6.28 9.99
N LYS A 84 4.58 5.98 10.99
CA LYS A 84 5.26 7.01 11.81
C LYS A 84 6.13 7.99 11.01
N ALA A 85 6.62 7.59 9.83
CA ALA A 85 7.43 8.45 8.97
C ALA A 85 6.59 9.37 8.08
N SER A 86 5.26 9.24 8.07
CA SER A 86 4.37 10.07 7.25
C SER A 86 3.48 10.93 8.14
N ALA A 87 3.56 12.24 7.97
CA ALA A 87 2.79 13.21 8.75
C ALA A 87 1.28 12.93 8.73
N GLN A 88 0.75 12.39 7.62
CA GLN A 88 -0.68 12.08 7.48
C GLN A 88 -1.17 11.00 8.46
N PHE A 89 -0.28 10.11 8.90
CA PHE A 89 -0.61 9.01 9.81
C PHE A 89 -0.27 9.32 11.27
N LEU A 90 0.16 10.55 11.59
CA LEU A 90 0.28 10.97 12.98
C LEU A 90 -1.09 10.98 13.67
N PRO A 91 -1.20 10.59 14.95
CA PRO A 91 -2.49 10.41 15.63
C PRO A 91 -3.42 11.61 15.50
N GLU A 92 -2.90 12.83 15.66
CA GLU A 92 -3.69 14.07 15.56
C GLU A 92 -4.25 14.31 14.16
N ASN A 93 -3.45 14.04 13.12
CA ASN A 93 -3.87 14.23 11.73
C ASN A 93 -4.87 13.16 11.30
N MET A 94 -4.68 11.92 11.78
CA MET A 94 -5.63 10.83 11.58
C MET A 94 -6.97 11.13 12.25
N LYS A 95 -6.97 11.59 13.50
CA LYS A 95 -8.19 11.96 14.22
C LYS A 95 -8.96 13.08 13.50
N LYS A 96 -8.27 14.14 13.07
CA LYS A 96 -8.85 15.23 12.28
C LYS A 96 -9.46 14.73 10.97
N THR A 97 -8.75 13.83 10.27
CA THR A 97 -9.22 13.26 9.01
C THR A 97 -10.48 12.42 9.22
N MET A 98 -10.49 11.55 10.24
CA MET A 98 -11.65 10.71 10.55
C MET A 98 -12.85 11.56 10.99
N GLN A 99 -12.63 12.61 11.78
CA GLN A 99 -13.71 13.53 12.14
C GLN A 99 -14.32 14.20 10.90
N ARG A 100 -13.49 14.70 9.97
CA ARG A 100 -13.98 15.28 8.71
C ARG A 100 -14.77 14.27 7.89
N VAL A 101 -14.29 13.02 7.81
CA VAL A 101 -15.00 11.95 7.11
C VAL A 101 -16.39 11.73 7.71
N TRP A 102 -16.50 11.65 9.05
CA TRP A 102 -17.79 11.52 9.73
C TRP A 102 -18.73 12.68 9.42
N GLU A 103 -18.25 13.92 9.52
CA GLU A 103 -19.04 15.14 9.30
C GLU A 103 -19.54 15.26 7.86
N GLN A 104 -18.79 14.72 6.88
CA GLN A 104 -19.16 14.71 5.46
C GLN A 104 -20.09 13.55 5.08
N MET A 105 -20.28 12.53 5.94
CA MET A 105 -21.23 11.46 5.67
C MET A 105 -22.66 11.99 5.70
N SER A 106 -23.52 11.45 4.83
CA SER A 106 -24.95 11.76 4.88
C SER A 106 -25.56 11.37 6.23
N PRO A 107 -26.62 12.05 6.70
CA PRO A 107 -27.29 11.71 7.95
C PRO A 107 -27.77 10.25 8.00
N GLU A 108 -28.17 9.70 6.85
CA GLU A 108 -28.55 8.30 6.71
C GLU A 108 -27.39 7.35 7.03
N LEU A 109 -26.20 7.60 6.46
CA LEU A 109 -25.01 6.78 6.72
C LEU A 109 -24.50 6.95 8.15
N GLN A 110 -24.55 8.16 8.70
CA GLN A 110 -24.22 8.39 10.11
C GLN A 110 -25.15 7.58 11.03
N LYS A 111 -26.45 7.53 10.73
CA LYS A 111 -27.41 6.72 11.48
C LYS A 111 -27.17 5.22 11.29
N LEU A 112 -26.91 4.77 10.06
CA LEU A 112 -26.71 3.36 9.72
C LEU A 112 -25.46 2.78 10.39
N TYR A 113 -24.31 3.45 10.23
CA TYR A 113 -23.06 2.98 10.81
C TYR A 113 -22.97 3.28 12.29
N GLY A 114 -23.51 4.42 12.74
CA GLY A 114 -23.46 4.84 14.13
C GLY A 114 -22.06 5.33 14.56
N LYS A 115 -22.04 6.35 15.42
CA LYS A 115 -20.79 7.02 15.84
C LYS A 115 -19.85 6.08 16.61
N LYS A 116 -20.40 5.11 17.35
CA LYS A 116 -19.61 4.14 18.10
C LYS A 116 -18.79 3.26 17.18
N TYR A 117 -19.42 2.59 16.21
CA TYR A 117 -18.71 1.74 15.25
C TYR A 117 -17.68 2.53 14.46
N PHE A 118 -18.04 3.74 14.00
CA PHE A 118 -17.10 4.62 13.31
C PHE A 118 -15.86 4.92 14.15
N ASN A 119 -16.04 5.30 15.43
CA ASN A 119 -14.93 5.57 16.35
C ASN A 119 -14.09 4.32 16.62
N ASP A 120 -14.71 3.15 16.79
CA ASP A 120 -14.00 1.89 17.03
C ASP A 120 -13.07 1.57 15.84
N VAL A 121 -13.55 1.74 14.60
CA VAL A 121 -12.69 1.56 13.42
C VAL A 121 -11.65 2.66 13.29
N ALA A 122 -12.00 3.91 13.53
CA ALA A 122 -11.05 5.03 13.48
C ALA A 122 -9.89 4.82 14.46
N ASN A 123 -10.18 4.34 15.67
CA ASN A 123 -9.18 4.01 16.69
C ASN A 123 -8.28 2.84 16.25
N ALA A 124 -8.84 1.80 15.63
CA ALA A 124 -8.06 0.69 15.10
C ALA A 124 -7.08 1.13 14.00
N ILE A 125 -7.52 2.01 13.10
CA ILE A 125 -6.65 2.60 12.08
C ILE A 125 -5.61 3.51 12.75
N ALA A 126 -5.99 4.30 13.75
CA ALA A 126 -5.08 5.19 14.49
C ALA A 126 -4.00 4.43 15.29
N GLY A 127 -4.23 3.17 15.65
CA GLY A 127 -3.23 2.28 16.28
C GLY A 127 -2.25 1.64 15.29
N THR A 128 -2.50 1.73 13.97
CA THR A 128 -1.57 1.16 12.97
C THR A 128 -0.14 1.72 13.05
N PRO A 129 0.13 2.99 13.40
CA PRO A 129 1.50 3.49 13.56
C PRO A 129 2.28 2.79 14.68
N ASP A 130 1.62 2.20 15.68
CA ASP A 130 2.31 1.50 16.77
C ASP A 130 3.07 0.27 16.27
N PHE A 131 2.55 -0.35 15.20
CA PHE A 131 3.17 -1.48 14.53
C PHE A 131 4.06 -1.07 13.35
N SER A 132 4.30 0.23 13.14
CA SER A 132 5.16 0.71 12.06
C SER A 132 6.64 0.61 12.41
N SER A 133 7.47 0.32 11.41
CA SER A 133 8.92 0.40 11.57
C SER A 133 9.35 1.86 11.65
N PRO A 134 10.20 2.25 12.62
CA PRO A 134 10.82 3.58 12.64
C PRO A 134 11.98 3.69 11.64
N ASP A 135 12.50 2.56 11.15
CA ASP A 135 13.71 2.52 10.34
C ASP A 135 13.40 2.66 8.84
N LEU A 136 13.53 3.88 8.33
CA LEU A 136 13.39 4.17 6.90
C LEU A 136 14.55 3.63 6.07
N ASN A 137 15.69 3.29 6.68
CA ASN A 137 16.85 2.77 5.93
C ASN A 137 16.49 1.48 5.20
N MET A 138 15.59 0.66 5.74
CA MET A 138 15.08 -0.53 5.04
C MET A 138 14.55 -0.20 3.64
N VAL A 139 13.78 0.89 3.51
CA VAL A 139 13.20 1.34 2.23
C VAL A 139 14.29 1.92 1.35
N ILE A 140 15.14 2.78 1.90
CA ILE A 140 16.22 3.46 1.19
C ILE A 140 17.22 2.42 0.62
N ASP A 141 17.67 1.47 1.44
CA ASP A 141 18.59 0.42 1.05
C ASP A 141 18.03 -0.44 -0.08
N ASP A 142 16.75 -0.76 -0.04
CA ASP A 142 16.12 -1.56 -1.08
C ASP A 142 15.91 -0.75 -2.38
N TYR A 143 15.68 0.57 -2.30
CA TYR A 143 15.76 1.47 -3.46
C TYR A 143 17.19 1.51 -4.04
N ILE A 144 18.20 1.68 -3.20
CA ILE A 144 19.61 1.67 -3.63
C ILE A 144 19.92 0.36 -4.32
N LYS A 145 19.56 -0.80 -3.73
CA LYS A 145 19.75 -2.11 -4.36
C LYS A 145 19.01 -2.23 -5.69
N ALA A 146 17.74 -1.81 -5.74
CA ALA A 146 16.93 -1.85 -6.97
C ALA A 146 17.55 -1.01 -8.09
N LEU A 147 18.17 0.12 -7.77
CA LEU A 147 18.77 1.05 -8.73
C LEU A 147 20.20 0.66 -9.14
N THR A 148 21.00 0.16 -8.20
CA THR A 148 22.46 0.04 -8.37
C THR A 148 22.96 -1.38 -8.63
N LEU A 149 22.26 -2.42 -8.15
CA LEU A 149 22.72 -3.80 -8.37
C LEU A 149 22.70 -4.13 -9.86
N GLN A 150 23.72 -4.89 -10.30
CA GLN A 150 23.76 -5.40 -11.67
C GLN A 150 22.59 -6.35 -11.93
N SER A 151 22.23 -7.20 -10.96
CA SER A 151 21.09 -8.11 -11.01
C SER A 151 20.18 -7.92 -9.79
N PRO A 152 19.31 -6.90 -9.79
CA PRO A 152 18.40 -6.68 -8.68
C PRO A 152 17.32 -7.76 -8.64
N LYS A 153 16.74 -7.98 -7.45
CA LYS A 153 15.51 -8.76 -7.35
C LYS A 153 14.40 -8.02 -8.08
N SER A 154 13.44 -8.79 -8.57
CA SER A 154 12.24 -8.21 -9.18
C SER A 154 11.28 -7.61 -8.17
N ARG A 155 11.39 -8.00 -6.89
CA ARG A 155 10.52 -7.57 -5.80
C ARG A 155 11.34 -7.36 -4.53
N TYR A 156 11.09 -6.24 -3.86
CA TYR A 156 11.66 -5.89 -2.57
C TYR A 156 10.52 -5.51 -1.62
N MET A 157 10.47 -6.13 -0.46
CA MET A 157 9.47 -5.85 0.57
C MET A 157 10.17 -5.31 1.82
N PRO A 158 10.54 -4.01 1.85
CA PRO A 158 11.13 -3.41 3.03
C PRO A 158 10.06 -3.35 4.13
N ALA A 159 10.18 -4.21 5.13
CA ALA A 159 9.20 -4.41 6.17
C ALA A 159 9.78 -5.26 7.31
N THR A 160 9.23 -5.13 8.51
CA THR A 160 9.54 -6.04 9.61
C THR A 160 9.10 -7.48 9.27
N PRO A 161 9.67 -8.52 9.92
CA PRO A 161 9.28 -9.91 9.67
C PRO A 161 7.77 -10.15 9.76
N LEU A 162 7.10 -9.55 10.75
CA LEU A 162 5.66 -9.62 10.91
C LEU A 162 4.92 -9.09 9.68
N TRP A 163 5.29 -7.90 9.20
CA TRP A 163 4.67 -7.28 8.03
C TRP A 163 4.92 -8.03 6.73
N LYS A 164 6.00 -8.83 6.64
CA LYS A 164 6.25 -9.74 5.51
C LYS A 164 5.35 -10.98 5.55
N LEU A 165 5.02 -11.48 6.74
CA LEU A 165 4.22 -12.68 6.91
C LEU A 165 2.72 -12.44 6.71
N ILE A 166 2.21 -11.24 7.02
CA ILE A 166 0.78 -10.91 6.87
C ILE A 166 0.24 -11.21 5.47
N PRO A 167 0.79 -10.66 4.36
CA PRO A 167 0.24 -10.94 3.04
C PRO A 167 0.35 -12.41 2.63
N LEU A 168 1.42 -13.09 3.05
CA LEU A 168 1.58 -14.53 2.78
C LEU A 168 0.52 -15.34 3.53
N GLY A 169 0.33 -15.07 4.82
CA GLY A 169 -0.67 -15.74 5.64
C GLY A 169 -2.09 -15.49 5.13
N LEU A 170 -2.42 -14.24 4.80
CA LEU A 170 -3.74 -13.89 4.26
C LEU A 170 -4.00 -14.51 2.88
N TYR A 171 -2.99 -14.58 2.01
CA TYR A 171 -3.15 -15.14 0.67
C TYR A 171 -3.42 -16.65 0.67
N PHE A 172 -2.75 -17.40 1.56
CA PHE A 172 -2.88 -18.87 1.62
C PHE A 172 -3.89 -19.37 2.64
N SER A 173 -4.43 -18.48 3.49
CA SER A 173 -5.44 -18.87 4.47
C SER A 173 -6.85 -18.81 3.89
N PRO A 174 -7.80 -19.63 4.40
CA PRO A 174 -9.21 -19.43 4.12
C PRO A 174 -9.65 -18.00 4.48
N GLY A 175 -10.56 -17.41 3.70
CA GLY A 175 -10.99 -16.02 3.89
C GLY A 175 -11.42 -15.66 5.31
N TRP A 176 -12.07 -16.60 6.01
CA TRP A 176 -12.50 -16.41 7.40
C TRP A 176 -11.34 -16.18 8.38
N VAL A 177 -10.12 -16.65 8.08
CA VAL A 177 -8.93 -16.41 8.91
C VAL A 177 -8.53 -14.94 8.81
N GLY A 178 -8.52 -14.39 7.59
CA GLY A 178 -8.30 -12.97 7.36
C GLY A 178 -9.38 -12.13 8.05
N ASP A 179 -10.64 -12.48 7.84
CA ASP A 179 -11.77 -11.82 8.49
C ASP A 179 -11.64 -11.86 10.02
N PHE A 180 -11.26 -13.01 10.58
CA PHE A 180 -11.04 -13.16 12.01
C PHE A 180 -9.90 -12.28 12.51
N ILE A 181 -8.75 -12.25 11.84
CA ILE A 181 -7.59 -11.41 12.22
C ILE A 181 -7.98 -9.93 12.22
N PHE A 182 -8.63 -9.45 11.15
CA PHE A 182 -9.02 -8.05 11.03
C PHE A 182 -10.16 -7.69 11.98
N MET A 183 -11.21 -8.50 12.08
CA MET A 183 -12.34 -8.22 12.98
C MET A 183 -11.91 -8.32 14.44
N SER A 184 -11.06 -9.28 14.81
CA SER A 184 -10.52 -9.37 16.17
C SER A 184 -9.70 -8.13 16.53
N SER A 185 -8.94 -7.55 15.60
CA SER A 185 -8.21 -6.30 15.87
C SER A 185 -9.13 -5.11 16.16
N LEU A 186 -10.31 -5.05 15.53
CA LEU A 186 -11.36 -4.06 15.83
C LEU A 186 -11.99 -4.29 17.21
N TYR A 187 -12.14 -5.54 17.65
CA TYR A 187 -12.78 -5.89 18.93
C TYR A 187 -11.80 -5.95 20.12
N LEU A 188 -10.51 -6.18 19.90
CA LEU A 188 -9.48 -6.29 20.95
C LEU A 188 -9.05 -4.92 21.51
N LEU A 189 -9.39 -3.82 20.85
CA LEU A 189 -9.26 -2.45 21.37
C LEU A 189 -10.36 -2.08 22.40
N LYS A 190 -11.13 -3.08 22.87
CA LYS A 190 -12.10 -2.96 23.97
C LYS A 190 -11.49 -2.97 25.39
N LYS A 191 -10.18 -2.75 25.54
CA LYS A 191 -9.53 -2.63 26.86
C LYS A 191 -9.12 -1.19 27.14
#